data_AF-A0A6G0HFY2-F1
#
_entry.id   AF-A0A6G0HFY2-F1
#
_cell.length_a   1.000
_cell.length_b   1.000
_cell.length_c   1.000
_cell.angle_alpha   90.00
_cell.angle_beta   90.00
_cell.angle_gamma   90.00
#
_symmetry.space_group_name_H-M   'P 1'
#
loop_
_entity.id
_entity.type
_entity.pdbx_description
1 polymer ?
#
loop_
_entity_poly.entity_id
_entity_poly.type
_entity_poly.pdbx_seq_one_letter_code
_entity_poly.pdbx_strand_id
1 'polypeptide(L)'
;MEGGKNKKGKGKQPERVEKDDIFESEVEAMDEEQVDRNGGQCAELTAVDMEANIAIIRADLKSMVSEVKSELGIFRDSIRDDLKRELTDIREEIQHKLGEVASDLKATTERLCEAESRIADMEECSVDFKEALSQSLQAQERLQLKLTDLEARSRRNNVRIYGITEGAEENNIQQFIAKMIKEELQPLASVELGIQRCHRALGPKPPREAQPRSVVVYFQEFKTKELVLHSAWKKREIYYGERRIYFDHDYPAETLVKRKAYARIRRLLREKGIRFQTPPPAKLRVFFDSGPVTYESAAAAEEDLKKRGFSLERESTAASGFMEKTRKNTWQRAAKTASTMASTQSHQERIKERLRSFQRP
;
A
#
# COMPACT_ATOMS: atom_id res chain seq x y z
N MET A 1 9.05 29.65 -48.79
CA MET A 1 9.23 30.54 -47.63
C MET A 1 9.86 29.68 -46.54
N GLU A 2 11.20 29.61 -46.57
CA GLU A 2 12.11 30.34 -45.65
C GLU A 2 12.32 29.48 -44.40
N GLY A 3 13.52 28.99 -44.05
CA GLY A 3 14.86 29.50 -44.29
C GLY A 3 15.35 30.21 -43.02
N GLY A 4 16.33 29.64 -42.33
CA GLY A 4 16.88 30.26 -41.11
C GLY A 4 17.98 29.47 -40.41
N LYS A 5 19.15 29.35 -41.08
CA LYS A 5 20.44 28.95 -40.48
C LYS A 5 21.10 30.15 -39.75
N ASN A 6 22.15 29.81 -38.98
CA ASN A 6 23.26 30.64 -38.44
C ASN A 6 23.04 31.29 -37.07
N LYS A 7 24.02 31.38 -36.15
CA LYS A 7 25.50 31.40 -36.24
C LYS A 7 26.08 31.04 -34.84
N LYS A 8 27.13 30.19 -34.78
CA LYS A 8 28.52 30.51 -34.40
C LYS A 8 28.74 31.41 -33.17
N GLY A 9 29.46 30.85 -32.19
CA GLY A 9 30.35 31.58 -31.27
C GLY A 9 31.63 30.77 -31.06
N LYS A 10 32.76 31.29 -31.57
CA LYS A 10 34.14 30.83 -31.38
C LYS A 10 34.81 31.69 -30.31
N GLY A 11 35.85 31.15 -29.68
CA GLY A 11 36.90 31.87 -28.93
C GLY A 11 37.01 31.31 -27.51
N LYS A 12 38.18 31.02 -26.94
CA LYS A 12 39.52 31.59 -27.18
C LYS A 12 40.54 30.65 -26.50
N GLN A 13 41.65 30.32 -27.15
CA GLN A 13 42.91 30.03 -26.44
C GLN A 13 43.56 31.36 -26.01
N PRO A 14 44.50 31.32 -25.07
CA PRO A 14 45.74 32.05 -25.31
C PRO A 14 47.02 31.26 -25.00
N GLU A 15 48.06 31.61 -25.77
CA GLU A 15 49.51 31.75 -25.45
C GLU A 15 50.24 30.56 -24.83
N ARG A 16 51.28 29.93 -25.42
CA ARG A 16 52.45 30.40 -26.19
C ARG A 16 53.23 31.53 -25.52
N VAL A 17 54.19 31.15 -24.69
CA VAL A 17 55.42 31.92 -24.45
C VAL A 17 56.55 31.15 -25.12
N GLU A 18 57.00 31.70 -26.24
CA GLU A 18 58.36 31.52 -26.77
C GLU A 18 59.34 32.29 -25.89
N LYS A 19 60.53 31.73 -25.72
CA LYS A 19 61.84 32.40 -25.81
C LYS A 19 62.92 31.31 -25.71
N ASP A 20 63.66 31.04 -26.79
CA ASP A 20 64.89 31.75 -27.21
C ASP A 20 66.01 31.37 -26.23
N ASP A 21 67.21 30.90 -26.57
CA ASP A 21 67.99 31.02 -27.78
C ASP A 21 69.27 30.16 -27.62
N ILE A 22 69.77 29.63 -28.74
CA ILE A 22 71.18 29.71 -29.19
C ILE A 22 72.29 29.17 -28.25
N PHE A 23 73.00 28.13 -28.71
CA PHE A 23 74.42 28.27 -29.09
C PHE A 23 74.89 27.10 -29.97
N GLU A 24 75.19 27.44 -31.22
CA GLU A 24 76.01 26.68 -32.15
C GLU A 24 77.47 26.68 -31.71
N SER A 25 78.19 25.60 -32.06
CA SER A 25 79.61 25.57 -32.44
C SER A 25 79.87 24.10 -32.83
N GLU A 26 79.96 23.67 -34.09
CA GLU A 26 80.75 24.16 -35.22
C GLU A 26 82.18 24.57 -34.81
N VAL A 27 83.11 23.64 -35.00
CA VAL A 27 84.51 23.94 -35.23
C VAL A 27 84.94 23.06 -36.40
N GLU A 28 84.85 23.65 -37.59
CA GLU A 28 85.53 23.19 -38.80
C GLU A 28 87.04 23.47 -38.73
N ALA A 29 87.73 22.81 -39.67
CA ALA A 29 89.16 22.78 -39.91
C ALA A 29 89.83 24.13 -40.20
N MET A 30 91.14 24.16 -39.97
CA MET A 30 92.08 24.99 -40.74
C MET A 30 93.36 24.18 -41.02
N ASP A 31 93.51 23.79 -42.29
CA ASP A 31 94.80 23.69 -43.02
C ASP A 31 95.44 25.11 -43.07
N GLU A 32 96.69 25.42 -43.40
CA GLU A 32 97.81 24.79 -44.10
C GLU A 32 99.03 25.76 -43.91
N GLU A 33 100.27 25.26 -43.96
CA GLU A 33 101.38 25.77 -44.80
C GLU A 33 102.80 25.52 -44.23
N GLN A 34 103.63 25.04 -45.15
CA GLN A 34 105.04 24.64 -45.07
C GLN A 34 106.00 25.79 -44.73
N VAL A 35 107.16 25.48 -44.12
CA VAL A 35 108.48 25.88 -44.68
C VAL A 35 109.57 24.87 -44.28
N ASP A 36 110.24 24.42 -45.33
CA ASP A 36 111.48 23.66 -45.52
C ASP A 36 112.67 24.02 -44.60
N ARG A 37 113.42 23.01 -44.11
CA ARG A 37 114.84 22.77 -44.47
C ARG A 37 115.56 21.73 -43.60
N ASN A 38 116.35 20.96 -44.34
CA ASN A 38 117.34 19.96 -44.03
C ASN A 38 118.46 20.40 -43.05
N GLY A 39 118.94 19.46 -42.22
CA GLY A 39 120.34 19.40 -41.76
C GLY A 39 120.60 19.48 -40.24
N GLY A 40 121.15 18.38 -39.68
CA GLY A 40 122.21 18.48 -38.66
C GLY A 40 121.92 18.00 -37.23
N GLN A 41 122.11 16.70 -37.01
CA GLN A 41 122.80 16.05 -35.88
C GLN A 41 122.49 16.38 -34.40
N CYS A 42 121.96 15.34 -33.73
CA CYS A 42 122.51 14.66 -32.53
C CYS A 42 122.02 15.05 -31.11
N ALA A 43 121.36 14.04 -30.51
CA ALA A 43 121.23 13.64 -29.09
C ALA A 43 120.22 14.37 -28.16
N GLU A 44 119.43 13.76 -27.26
CA GLU A 44 118.97 12.37 -26.98
C GLU A 44 118.00 12.48 -25.75
N LEU A 45 116.73 12.00 -25.87
CA LEU A 45 115.68 11.69 -24.86
C LEU A 45 114.94 12.83 -24.10
N THR A 46 113.61 13.08 -24.17
CA THR A 46 112.49 12.72 -25.09
C THR A 46 111.23 13.57 -24.74
N ALA A 47 110.83 14.52 -25.60
CA ALA A 47 109.48 15.14 -25.58
C ALA A 47 108.41 14.21 -26.21
N VAL A 48 108.86 13.20 -26.95
CA VAL A 48 108.07 12.19 -27.68
C VAL A 48 107.29 11.26 -26.73
N ASP A 49 107.80 11.02 -25.51
CA ASP A 49 107.15 10.12 -24.55
C ASP A 49 105.90 10.76 -23.90
N MET A 50 105.86 12.08 -23.73
CA MET A 50 104.67 12.77 -23.22
C MET A 50 103.53 12.83 -24.24
N GLU A 51 103.82 13.06 -25.52
CA GLU A 51 102.81 13.08 -26.59
C GLU A 51 102.19 11.69 -26.82
N ALA A 52 103.00 10.63 -26.77
CA ALA A 52 102.52 9.24 -26.83
C ALA A 52 101.59 8.91 -25.64
N ASN A 53 101.95 9.33 -24.43
CA ASN A 53 101.12 9.15 -23.24
C ASN A 53 99.78 9.92 -23.33
N ILE A 54 99.78 11.14 -23.88
CA ILE A 54 98.55 11.93 -24.12
C ILE A 54 97.66 11.26 -25.18
N ALA A 55 98.25 10.68 -26.23
CA ALA A 55 97.51 9.95 -27.26
C ALA A 55 96.84 8.68 -26.71
N ILE A 56 97.51 7.94 -25.83
CA ILE A 56 96.97 6.77 -25.14
C ILE A 56 95.79 7.19 -24.24
N ILE A 57 95.97 8.22 -23.40
CA ILE A 57 94.91 8.73 -22.52
C ILE A 57 93.69 9.22 -23.33
N ARG A 58 93.90 9.86 -24.48
CA ARG A 58 92.81 10.31 -25.36
C ARG A 58 92.07 9.13 -26.00
N ALA A 59 92.77 8.06 -26.36
CA ALA A 59 92.17 6.83 -26.87
C ALA A 59 91.34 6.12 -25.79
N ASP A 60 91.86 6.03 -24.56
CA ASP A 60 91.15 5.46 -23.42
C ASP A 60 89.92 6.29 -23.04
N LEU A 61 90.03 7.63 -23.04
CA LEU A 61 88.88 8.52 -22.84
C LEU A 61 87.82 8.33 -23.93
N LYS A 62 88.22 8.20 -25.20
CA LYS A 62 87.28 7.90 -26.29
C LYS A 62 86.61 6.53 -26.11
N SER A 63 87.38 5.52 -25.68
CA SER A 63 86.87 4.19 -25.36
C SER A 63 85.83 4.26 -24.24
N MET A 64 86.17 4.89 -23.11
CA MET A 64 85.25 5.06 -21.98
C MET A 64 83.99 5.86 -22.36
N VAL A 65 84.12 6.93 -23.15
CA VAL A 65 82.95 7.70 -23.63
C VAL A 65 82.07 6.85 -24.56
N SER A 66 82.68 6.01 -25.41
CA SER A 66 81.93 5.11 -26.28
C SER A 66 81.21 4.01 -25.50
N GLU A 67 81.84 3.50 -24.44
CA GLU A 67 81.29 2.51 -23.53
C GLU A 67 80.11 3.09 -22.75
N VAL A 68 80.28 4.23 -22.08
CA VAL A 68 79.20 4.94 -21.37
C VAL A 68 78.05 5.29 -22.32
N LYS A 69 78.33 5.72 -23.56
CA LYS A 69 77.29 6.01 -24.55
C LYS A 69 76.52 4.74 -24.95
N SER A 70 77.20 3.60 -25.04
CA SER A 70 76.57 2.30 -25.32
C SER A 70 75.71 1.84 -24.16
N GLU A 71 76.19 1.96 -22.92
CA GLU A 71 75.45 1.63 -21.70
C GLU A 71 74.22 2.52 -21.52
N LEU A 72 74.35 3.84 -21.73
CA LEU A 72 73.23 4.76 -21.72
C LEU A 72 72.21 4.45 -22.82
N GLY A 73 72.68 3.96 -23.98
CA GLY A 73 71.82 3.46 -25.05
C GLY A 73 71.01 2.23 -24.61
N ILE A 74 71.67 1.23 -24.05
CA ILE A 74 71.05 0.01 -23.52
C ILE A 74 70.06 0.34 -22.40
N PHE A 75 70.45 1.23 -21.47
CA PHE A 75 69.60 1.66 -20.36
C PHE A 75 68.35 2.40 -20.84
N ARG A 76 68.51 3.33 -21.79
CA ARG A 76 67.37 4.04 -22.41
C ARG A 76 66.40 3.07 -23.09
N ASP A 77 66.94 2.09 -23.82
CA ASP A 77 66.12 1.11 -24.54
C ASP A 77 65.43 0.15 -23.56
N SER A 78 66.09 -0.23 -22.46
CA SER A 78 65.48 -0.97 -21.34
C SER A 78 64.29 -0.22 -20.73
N ILE A 79 64.47 1.06 -20.36
CA ILE A 79 63.37 1.88 -19.79
C ILE A 79 62.21 1.98 -20.77
N ARG A 80 62.50 2.20 -22.06
CA ARG A 80 61.47 2.29 -23.10
C ARG A 80 60.67 1.00 -23.19
N ASP A 81 61.33 -0.15 -23.11
CA ASP A 81 60.66 -1.44 -23.21
C ASP A 81 59.90 -1.79 -21.92
N ASP A 82 60.42 -1.45 -20.74
CA ASP A 82 59.72 -1.60 -19.46
C ASP A 82 58.43 -0.77 -19.45
N LEU A 83 58.50 0.50 -19.82
CA LEU A 83 57.32 1.38 -19.93
C LEU A 83 56.31 0.87 -20.94
N LYS A 84 56.77 0.34 -22.08
CA LYS A 84 55.86 -0.26 -23.08
C LYS A 84 55.15 -1.48 -22.50
N ARG A 85 55.86 -2.35 -21.77
CA ARG A 85 55.28 -3.54 -21.13
C ARG A 85 54.25 -3.15 -20.07
N GLU A 86 54.57 -2.22 -19.17
CA GLU A 86 53.60 -1.76 -18.17
C GLU A 86 52.37 -1.11 -18.82
N LEU A 87 52.54 -0.31 -19.88
CA LEU A 87 51.41 0.28 -20.60
C LEU A 87 50.55 -0.76 -21.32
N THR A 88 51.14 -1.84 -21.86
CA THR A 88 50.37 -2.95 -22.43
C THR A 88 49.63 -3.72 -21.37
N ASP A 89 50.27 -4.01 -20.22
CA ASP A 89 49.68 -4.75 -19.13
C ASP A 89 48.48 -3.98 -18.53
N ILE A 90 48.67 -2.69 -18.25
CA ILE A 90 47.58 -1.81 -17.78
C ILE A 90 46.44 -1.74 -18.79
N ARG A 91 46.76 -1.66 -20.09
CA ARG A 91 45.74 -1.63 -21.15
C ARG A 91 44.93 -2.93 -21.17
N GLU A 92 45.59 -4.08 -21.05
CA GLU A 92 44.94 -5.38 -21.01
C GLU A 92 44.09 -5.56 -19.75
N GLU A 93 44.60 -5.15 -18.58
CA GLU A 93 43.85 -5.13 -17.33
C GLU A 93 42.59 -4.25 -17.42
N ILE A 94 42.71 -3.04 -17.97
CA ILE A 94 41.57 -2.14 -18.19
C ILE A 94 40.56 -2.78 -19.14
N GLN A 95 41.01 -3.37 -20.25
CA GLN A 95 40.13 -4.05 -21.20
C GLN A 95 39.40 -5.23 -20.56
N HIS A 96 40.10 -6.03 -19.76
CA HIS A 96 39.52 -7.12 -19.01
C HIS A 96 38.45 -6.63 -18.04
N LYS A 97 38.78 -5.63 -17.19
CA LYS A 97 37.85 -5.06 -16.21
C LYS A 97 36.63 -4.41 -16.87
N LEU A 98 36.82 -3.71 -17.99
CA LEU A 98 35.71 -3.15 -18.78
C LEU A 98 34.82 -4.25 -19.37
N GLY A 99 35.42 -5.37 -19.81
CA GLY A 99 34.69 -6.55 -20.27
C GLY A 99 33.84 -7.19 -19.16
N GLU A 100 34.41 -7.37 -17.97
CA GLU A 100 33.70 -7.87 -16.78
C GLU A 100 32.51 -6.95 -16.44
N VAL A 101 32.74 -5.64 -16.33
CA VAL A 101 31.69 -4.66 -16.04
C VAL A 101 30.60 -4.65 -17.10
N ALA A 102 30.95 -4.75 -18.38
CA ALA A 102 29.97 -4.83 -19.47
C ALA A 102 29.11 -6.09 -19.37
N SER A 103 29.72 -7.22 -18.99
CA SER A 103 29.00 -8.49 -18.78
C SER A 103 28.05 -8.44 -17.58
N ASP A 104 28.49 -7.86 -16.47
CA ASP A 104 27.68 -7.66 -15.26
C ASP A 104 26.52 -6.66 -15.53
N LEU A 105 26.79 -5.60 -16.29
CA LEU A 105 25.76 -4.63 -16.69
C LEU A 105 24.68 -5.31 -17.56
N LYS A 106 25.09 -6.19 -18.48
CA LYS A 106 24.15 -6.96 -19.30
C LYS A 106 23.30 -7.89 -18.43
N ALA A 107 23.92 -8.66 -17.53
CA ALA A 107 23.22 -9.58 -16.64
C ALA A 107 22.25 -8.85 -15.69
N THR A 108 22.64 -7.69 -15.16
CA THR A 108 21.75 -6.87 -14.32
C THR A 108 20.59 -6.27 -15.10
N THR A 109 20.81 -5.84 -16.34
CA THR A 109 19.75 -5.35 -17.23
C THR A 109 18.74 -6.46 -17.54
N GLU A 110 19.20 -7.67 -17.85
CA GLU A 110 18.32 -8.83 -18.09
C GLU A 110 17.45 -9.16 -16.87
N ARG A 111 18.05 -9.18 -15.66
CA ARG A 111 17.31 -9.39 -14.41
C ARG A 111 16.31 -8.26 -14.11
N LEU A 112 16.64 -7.03 -14.48
CA LEU A 112 15.77 -5.87 -14.30
C LEU A 112 14.56 -5.96 -15.23
N CYS A 113 14.77 -6.31 -16.51
CA CYS A 113 13.67 -6.54 -17.45
C CYS A 113 12.74 -7.67 -16.97
N GLU A 114 13.28 -8.78 -16.44
CA GLU A 114 12.46 -9.85 -15.88
C GLU A 114 11.62 -9.36 -14.67
N ALA A 115 12.23 -8.58 -13.78
CA ALA A 115 11.54 -8.01 -12.64
C ALA A 115 10.43 -7.03 -13.07
N GLU A 116 10.69 -6.18 -14.06
CA GLU A 116 9.70 -5.25 -14.63
C GLU A 116 8.53 -6.00 -15.25
N SER A 117 8.77 -7.03 -16.05
CA SER A 117 7.71 -7.87 -16.62
C SER A 117 6.85 -8.52 -15.53
N ARG A 118 7.49 -9.09 -14.50
CA ARG A 118 6.75 -9.69 -13.36
C ARG A 118 5.95 -8.67 -12.56
N ILE A 119 6.43 -7.42 -12.47
CA ILE A 119 5.69 -6.33 -11.82
C ILE A 119 4.48 -5.96 -12.68
N ALA A 120 4.66 -5.82 -14.00
CA ALA A 120 3.56 -5.52 -14.91
C ALA A 120 2.46 -6.60 -14.83
N ASP A 121 2.83 -7.89 -14.88
CA ASP A 121 1.88 -9.00 -14.75
C ASP A 121 1.13 -8.97 -13.40
N MET A 122 1.84 -8.63 -12.32
CA MET A 122 1.25 -8.52 -10.98
C MET A 122 0.29 -7.33 -10.88
N GLU A 123 0.63 -6.20 -11.51
CA GLU A 123 -0.21 -5.01 -11.54
C GLU A 123 -1.51 -5.26 -12.30
N GLU A 124 -1.43 -5.93 -13.46
CA GLU A 124 -2.60 -6.37 -14.23
C GLU A 124 -3.48 -7.31 -13.40
N CYS A 125 -2.91 -8.38 -12.84
CA CYS A 125 -3.65 -9.27 -11.95
C CYS A 125 -4.28 -8.52 -10.76
N SER A 126 -3.60 -7.51 -10.19
CA SER A 126 -4.13 -6.71 -9.08
C SER A 126 -5.38 -5.92 -9.49
N VAL A 127 -5.43 -5.40 -10.71
CA VAL A 127 -6.61 -4.72 -11.25
C VAL A 127 -7.76 -5.71 -11.40
N ASP A 128 -7.51 -6.88 -12.01
CA ASP A 128 -8.52 -7.93 -12.17
C ASP A 128 -9.10 -8.40 -10.82
N PHE A 129 -8.22 -8.59 -9.83
CA PHE A 129 -8.67 -8.96 -8.47
C PHE A 129 -9.54 -7.88 -7.82
N LYS A 130 -9.22 -6.60 -8.00
CA LYS A 130 -10.04 -5.50 -7.47
C LYS A 130 -11.40 -5.46 -8.15
N GLU A 131 -11.45 -5.68 -9.46
CA GLU A 131 -12.70 -5.72 -10.20
C GLU A 131 -13.56 -6.91 -9.76
N ALA A 132 -12.99 -8.12 -9.71
CA ALA A 132 -13.68 -9.31 -9.24
C ALA A 132 -14.20 -9.15 -7.80
N LEU A 133 -13.41 -8.55 -6.91
CA LEU A 133 -13.83 -8.25 -5.53
C LEU A 133 -15.00 -7.27 -5.51
N SER A 134 -14.95 -6.21 -6.31
CA SER A 134 -16.04 -5.22 -6.43
C SER A 134 -17.33 -5.88 -6.90
N GLN A 135 -17.26 -6.69 -7.96
CA GLN A 135 -18.41 -7.44 -8.47
C GLN A 135 -18.98 -8.42 -7.42
N SER A 136 -18.11 -9.10 -6.68
CA SER A 136 -18.50 -10.02 -5.60
C SER A 136 -19.23 -9.29 -4.46
N LEU A 137 -18.72 -8.13 -4.02
CA LEU A 137 -19.35 -7.31 -2.99
C LEU A 137 -20.73 -6.79 -3.44
N GLN A 138 -20.86 -6.35 -4.69
CA GLN A 138 -22.14 -5.93 -5.26
C GLN A 138 -23.14 -7.08 -5.33
N ALA A 139 -22.68 -8.28 -5.73
CA ALA A 139 -23.50 -9.47 -5.74
C ALA A 139 -23.96 -9.86 -4.33
N GLN A 140 -23.07 -9.77 -3.34
CA GLN A 140 -23.38 -10.02 -1.93
C GLN A 140 -24.43 -9.04 -1.40
N GLU A 141 -24.30 -7.74 -1.66
CA GLU A 141 -25.29 -6.74 -1.25
C GLU A 141 -26.65 -7.03 -1.90
N ARG A 142 -26.66 -7.35 -3.20
CA ARG A 142 -27.89 -7.72 -3.90
C ARG A 142 -28.54 -8.97 -3.31
N LEU A 143 -27.75 -9.97 -2.92
CA LEU A 143 -28.25 -11.19 -2.29
C LEU A 143 -28.82 -10.89 -0.90
N GLN A 144 -28.14 -10.08 -0.09
CA GLN A 144 -28.63 -9.66 1.22
C GLN A 144 -29.99 -8.94 1.11
N LEU A 145 -30.13 -8.01 0.15
CA LEU A 145 -31.40 -7.32 -0.08
C LEU A 145 -32.51 -8.30 -0.49
N LYS A 146 -32.22 -9.27 -1.36
CA LYS A 146 -33.17 -10.32 -1.75
C LYS A 146 -33.57 -11.22 -0.58
N LEU A 147 -32.61 -11.63 0.26
CA LEU A 147 -32.89 -12.46 1.43
C LEU A 147 -33.78 -11.73 2.43
N THR A 148 -33.48 -10.47 2.72
CA THR A 148 -34.30 -9.63 3.62
C THR A 148 -35.71 -9.41 3.07
N ASP A 149 -35.86 -9.25 1.76
CA ASP A 149 -37.15 -9.12 1.09
C ASP A 149 -37.96 -10.43 1.12
N LEU A 150 -37.33 -11.58 0.87
CA LEU A 150 -37.97 -12.90 1.02
C LEU A 150 -38.40 -13.16 2.47
N GLU A 151 -37.53 -12.84 3.44
CA GLU A 151 -37.85 -12.97 4.86
C GLU A 151 -39.01 -12.05 5.26
N ALA A 152 -39.02 -10.80 4.79
CA ALA A 152 -40.10 -9.85 5.04
C ALA A 152 -41.45 -10.33 4.46
N ARG A 153 -41.44 -10.92 3.24
CA ARG A 153 -42.65 -11.50 2.64
C ARG A 153 -43.16 -12.69 3.42
N SER A 154 -42.27 -13.58 3.84
CA SER A 154 -42.60 -14.77 4.64
C SER A 154 -43.23 -14.38 5.99
N ARG A 155 -42.72 -13.32 6.63
CA ARG A 155 -43.20 -12.82 7.93
C ARG A 155 -44.37 -11.83 7.83
N ARG A 156 -44.88 -11.53 6.64
CA ARG A 156 -45.88 -10.45 6.44
C ARG A 156 -47.19 -10.65 7.22
N ASN A 157 -47.59 -11.92 7.38
CA ASN A 157 -48.79 -12.34 8.11
C ASN A 157 -48.51 -12.63 9.59
N ASN A 158 -47.28 -12.40 10.07
CA ASN A 158 -46.91 -12.63 11.44
C ASN A 158 -47.17 -11.39 12.30
N VAL A 159 -47.62 -11.62 13.52
CA VAL A 159 -47.61 -10.64 14.61
C VAL A 159 -46.72 -11.17 15.73
N ARG A 160 -45.96 -10.28 16.33
CA ARG A 160 -45.10 -10.58 17.46
C ARG A 160 -45.65 -9.91 18.71
N ILE A 161 -45.91 -10.72 19.72
CA ILE A 161 -46.49 -10.29 21.00
C ILE A 161 -45.42 -10.35 22.07
N TYR A 162 -45.22 -9.26 22.79
CA TYR A 162 -44.23 -9.11 23.86
C TYR A 162 -44.91 -8.96 25.22
N GLY A 163 -44.25 -9.43 26.29
CA GLY A 163 -44.70 -9.22 27.66
C GLY A 163 -45.51 -10.37 28.29
N ILE A 164 -45.79 -11.44 27.54
CA ILE A 164 -46.51 -12.61 28.04
C ILE A 164 -45.59 -13.46 28.93
N THR A 165 -45.96 -13.61 30.20
CA THR A 165 -45.20 -14.38 31.20
C THR A 165 -45.00 -15.83 30.77
N GLU A 166 -43.78 -16.34 30.95
CA GLU A 166 -43.46 -17.73 30.61
C GLU A 166 -44.26 -18.69 31.50
N GLY A 167 -45.05 -19.58 30.89
CA GLY A 167 -45.87 -20.58 31.60
C GLY A 167 -47.34 -20.19 31.83
N ALA A 168 -47.76 -18.97 31.51
CA ALA A 168 -49.19 -18.58 31.54
C ALA A 168 -50.03 -19.24 30.43
N GLU A 169 -49.37 -19.85 29.45
CA GLU A 169 -49.97 -20.40 28.23
C GLU A 169 -50.48 -21.83 28.39
N GLU A 170 -50.28 -22.42 29.58
CA GLU A 170 -50.61 -23.81 29.91
C GLU A 170 -50.14 -24.78 28.81
N ASN A 171 -50.99 -25.72 28.37
CA ASN A 171 -50.67 -26.71 27.35
C ASN A 171 -50.89 -26.22 25.90
N ASN A 172 -51.68 -25.17 25.67
CA ASN A 172 -52.06 -24.74 24.32
C ASN A 172 -51.96 -23.22 24.14
N ILE A 173 -50.78 -22.77 23.70
CA ILE A 173 -50.49 -21.37 23.42
C ILE A 173 -51.44 -20.75 22.37
N GLN A 174 -51.88 -21.53 21.38
CA GLN A 174 -52.75 -21.00 20.33
C GLN A 174 -54.13 -20.63 20.88
N GLN A 175 -54.73 -21.51 21.68
CA GLN A 175 -56.02 -21.25 22.31
C GLN A 175 -55.93 -20.09 23.31
N PHE A 176 -54.86 -20.06 24.10
CA PHE A 176 -54.58 -18.97 25.04
C PHE A 176 -54.53 -17.61 24.33
N ILE A 177 -53.72 -17.49 23.27
CA ILE A 177 -53.59 -16.23 22.51
C ILE A 177 -54.89 -15.86 21.82
N ALA A 178 -55.61 -16.83 21.24
CA ALA A 178 -56.89 -16.56 20.59
C ALA A 178 -57.92 -16.00 21.58
N LYS A 179 -58.00 -16.58 22.78
CA LYS A 179 -58.89 -16.12 23.85
C LYS A 179 -58.49 -14.71 24.31
N MET A 180 -57.21 -14.49 24.61
CA MET A 180 -56.70 -13.18 25.04
C MET A 180 -56.97 -12.08 24.01
N ILE A 181 -56.75 -12.36 22.72
CA ILE A 181 -57.04 -11.40 21.64
C ILE A 181 -58.54 -11.05 21.60
N LYS A 182 -59.43 -12.04 21.74
CA LYS A 182 -60.88 -11.81 21.70
C LYS A 182 -61.40 -11.05 22.92
N GLU A 183 -60.86 -11.31 24.09
CA GLU A 183 -61.23 -10.63 25.35
C GLU A 183 -60.72 -9.19 25.37
N GLU A 184 -59.46 -8.98 24.97
CA GLU A 184 -58.83 -7.67 25.05
C GLU A 184 -59.20 -6.74 23.88
N LEU A 185 -59.46 -7.30 22.69
CA LEU A 185 -59.78 -6.52 21.49
C LEU A 185 -61.25 -6.74 21.11
N GLN A 186 -62.14 -5.93 21.69
CA GLN A 186 -63.60 -6.03 21.47
C GLN A 186 -64.08 -6.09 20.00
N PRO A 187 -63.46 -5.43 19.00
CA PRO A 187 -63.88 -5.56 17.60
C PRO A 187 -63.72 -6.98 17.04
N LEU A 188 -62.95 -7.83 17.72
CA LEU A 188 -62.55 -9.17 17.27
C LEU A 188 -63.24 -10.29 18.05
N ALA A 189 -64.13 -9.97 19.01
CA ALA A 189 -64.81 -10.97 19.83
C ALA A 189 -65.59 -12.00 18.99
N SER A 190 -66.25 -11.54 17.91
CA SER A 190 -67.05 -12.39 17.01
C SER A 190 -66.30 -12.81 15.73
N VAL A 191 -65.07 -12.33 15.51
CA VAL A 191 -64.31 -12.60 14.28
C VAL A 191 -63.51 -13.89 14.44
N GLU A 192 -63.50 -14.71 13.39
CA GLU A 192 -62.61 -15.86 13.32
C GLU A 192 -61.18 -15.39 13.03
N LEU A 193 -60.27 -15.65 13.97
CA LEU A 193 -58.89 -15.14 13.87
C LEU A 193 -58.06 -15.89 12.83
N GLY A 194 -58.42 -17.12 12.44
CA GLY A 194 -57.67 -17.89 11.43
C GLY A 194 -56.18 -18.07 11.77
N ILE A 195 -55.84 -18.37 13.03
CA ILE A 195 -54.45 -18.58 13.46
C ILE A 195 -54.01 -19.97 12.98
N GLN A 196 -52.98 -20.04 12.12
CA GLN A 196 -52.46 -21.34 11.66
C GLN A 196 -51.32 -21.85 12.53
N ARG A 197 -50.48 -20.95 13.05
CA ARG A 197 -49.33 -21.31 13.89
C ARG A 197 -49.15 -20.28 14.98
N CYS A 198 -48.89 -20.76 16.19
CA CYS A 198 -48.58 -19.91 17.33
C CYS A 198 -47.50 -20.60 18.16
N HIS A 199 -46.39 -19.90 18.42
CA HIS A 199 -45.28 -20.45 19.19
C HIS A 199 -44.47 -19.33 19.84
N ARG A 200 -43.74 -19.66 20.91
CA ARG A 200 -42.74 -18.74 21.46
C ARG A 200 -41.52 -18.67 20.54
N ALA A 201 -40.85 -17.51 20.56
CA ALA A 201 -39.61 -17.33 19.84
C ALA A 201 -38.59 -18.42 20.22
N LEU A 202 -37.91 -18.94 19.19
CA LEU A 202 -36.92 -19.99 19.35
C LEU A 202 -35.74 -19.45 20.19
N GLY A 203 -35.45 -20.14 21.29
CA GLY A 203 -34.40 -19.77 22.22
C GLY A 203 -34.60 -20.43 23.59
N PRO A 204 -33.53 -20.52 24.42
CA PRO A 204 -33.63 -21.09 25.75
C PRO A 204 -34.61 -20.28 26.61
N LYS A 205 -35.29 -20.96 27.53
CA LYS A 205 -36.23 -20.31 28.46
C LYS A 205 -35.45 -19.33 29.35
N PRO A 206 -35.80 -18.03 29.37
CA PRO A 206 -35.12 -17.06 30.21
C PRO A 206 -35.44 -17.29 31.70
N PRO A 207 -34.57 -16.82 32.62
CA PRO A 207 -34.88 -16.76 34.06
C PRO A 207 -36.15 -15.97 34.36
N ARG A 208 -36.81 -16.24 35.50
CA ARG A 208 -38.11 -15.62 35.87
C ARG A 208 -38.06 -14.08 35.93
N GLU A 209 -36.91 -13.51 36.26
CA GLU A 209 -36.71 -12.06 36.38
C GLU A 209 -36.40 -11.39 35.04
N ALA A 210 -35.93 -12.15 34.04
CA ALA A 210 -35.60 -11.62 32.73
C ALA A 210 -36.86 -11.38 31.87
N GLN A 211 -36.69 -10.67 30.75
CA GLN A 211 -37.80 -10.45 29.81
C GLN A 211 -38.29 -11.78 29.22
N PRO A 212 -39.60 -12.07 29.27
CA PRO A 212 -40.17 -13.27 28.65
C PRO A 212 -39.91 -13.32 27.14
N ARG A 213 -39.83 -14.51 26.56
CA ARG A 213 -39.75 -14.63 25.10
C ARG A 213 -41.03 -14.11 24.46
N SER A 214 -40.88 -13.45 23.34
CA SER A 214 -42.01 -13.03 22.53
C SER A 214 -42.74 -14.22 21.92
N VAL A 215 -44.06 -14.10 21.74
CA VAL A 215 -44.89 -15.06 21.00
C VAL A 215 -45.03 -14.61 19.56
N VAL A 216 -44.85 -15.53 18.60
CA VAL A 216 -45.05 -15.30 17.18
C VAL A 216 -46.34 -15.98 16.75
N VAL A 217 -47.26 -15.20 16.18
CA VAL A 217 -48.58 -15.65 15.73
C VAL A 217 -48.66 -15.47 14.22
N TYR A 218 -48.90 -16.57 13.50
CA TYR A 218 -49.12 -16.57 12.06
C TYR A 218 -50.61 -16.63 11.76
N PHE A 219 -51.10 -15.61 11.06
CA PHE A 219 -52.49 -15.51 10.61
C PHE A 219 -52.63 -16.02 9.17
N GLN A 220 -53.74 -16.68 8.87
CA GLN A 220 -54.09 -17.11 7.50
C GLN A 220 -54.31 -15.92 6.58
N GLU A 221 -55.04 -14.90 7.06
CA GLU A 221 -55.40 -13.73 6.28
C GLU A 221 -54.65 -12.47 6.74
N PHE A 222 -54.08 -11.74 5.78
CA PHE A 222 -53.40 -10.47 6.04
C PHE A 222 -54.35 -9.42 6.64
N LYS A 223 -55.62 -9.40 6.20
CA LYS A 223 -56.63 -8.45 6.69
C LYS A 223 -56.90 -8.64 8.19
N THR A 224 -57.06 -9.88 8.64
CA THR A 224 -57.27 -10.21 10.06
C THR A 224 -56.08 -9.78 10.90
N LYS A 225 -54.85 -10.05 10.43
CA LYS A 225 -53.63 -9.60 11.10
C LYS A 225 -53.56 -8.07 11.23
N GLU A 226 -53.87 -7.32 10.17
CA GLU A 226 -53.86 -5.86 10.21
C GLU A 226 -54.94 -5.31 11.16
N LEU A 227 -56.13 -5.92 11.19
CA LEU A 227 -57.20 -5.55 12.11
C LEU A 227 -56.82 -5.77 13.58
N VAL A 228 -56.18 -6.90 13.90
CA VAL A 228 -55.63 -7.19 15.24
C VAL A 228 -54.63 -6.12 15.65
N LEU A 229 -53.66 -5.83 14.77
CA LEU A 229 -52.61 -4.88 15.08
C LEU A 229 -53.13 -3.44 15.23
N HIS A 230 -54.04 -3.03 14.35
CA HIS A 230 -54.67 -1.71 14.42
C HIS A 230 -55.51 -1.55 15.69
N SER A 231 -56.28 -2.58 16.06
CA SER A 231 -57.09 -2.58 17.28
C SER A 231 -56.20 -2.49 18.53
N ALA A 232 -55.09 -3.23 18.55
CA ALA A 232 -54.13 -3.19 19.65
C ALA A 232 -53.45 -1.81 19.78
N TRP A 233 -53.00 -1.22 18.67
CA TRP A 233 -52.39 0.11 18.67
C TRP A 233 -53.38 1.23 19.01
N LYS A 234 -54.66 1.07 18.65
CA LYS A 234 -55.72 2.01 19.03
C LYS A 234 -55.99 1.98 20.53
N LYS A 235 -56.02 0.78 21.14
CA LYS A 235 -56.20 0.61 22.59
C LYS A 235 -55.00 1.13 23.40
N ARG A 236 -53.79 1.14 22.82
CA ARG A 236 -52.48 1.60 23.37
C ARG A 236 -51.99 0.84 24.61
N GLU A 237 -52.87 0.54 25.55
CA GLU A 237 -52.56 -0.08 26.83
C GLU A 237 -53.36 -1.38 26.97
N ILE A 238 -52.63 -2.49 26.89
CA ILE A 238 -53.18 -3.84 27.03
C ILE A 238 -52.38 -4.49 28.14
N TYR A 239 -53.09 -5.00 29.14
CA TYR A 239 -52.49 -5.65 30.30
C TYR A 239 -52.96 -7.08 30.38
N TYR A 240 -52.07 -7.97 30.80
CA TYR A 240 -52.41 -9.33 31.15
C TYR A 240 -51.77 -9.64 32.50
N GLY A 241 -52.61 -9.78 33.53
CA GLY A 241 -52.16 -9.68 34.92
C GLY A 241 -51.52 -8.32 35.19
N GLU A 242 -50.33 -8.32 35.79
CA GLU A 242 -49.59 -7.09 36.15
C GLU A 242 -48.65 -6.58 35.05
N ARG A 243 -48.53 -7.29 33.92
CA ARG A 243 -47.60 -6.92 32.84
C ARG A 243 -48.31 -6.32 31.64
N ARG A 244 -47.70 -5.27 31.09
CA ARG A 244 -48.14 -4.67 29.83
C ARG A 244 -47.69 -5.53 28.65
N ILE A 245 -48.63 -5.77 27.74
CA ILE A 245 -48.41 -6.49 26.49
C ILE A 245 -48.25 -5.50 25.34
N TYR A 246 -47.36 -5.83 24.40
CA TYR A 246 -47.17 -5.08 23.16
C TYR A 246 -47.38 -5.98 21.94
N PHE A 247 -48.11 -5.46 20.95
CA PHE A 247 -48.27 -6.08 19.64
C PHE A 247 -47.46 -5.28 18.62
N ASP A 248 -46.60 -5.97 17.87
CA ASP A 248 -45.85 -5.36 16.77
C ASP A 248 -45.78 -6.33 15.58
N HIS A 249 -45.37 -5.82 14.43
CA HIS A 249 -45.04 -6.66 13.29
C HIS A 249 -43.77 -7.49 13.55
N ASP A 250 -43.72 -8.70 12.99
CA ASP A 250 -42.51 -9.51 13.01
C ASP A 250 -41.57 -9.10 11.86
N TYR A 251 -40.77 -8.06 12.08
CA TYR A 251 -39.80 -7.59 11.09
C TYR A 251 -38.52 -8.44 11.07
N PRO A 252 -37.89 -8.61 9.89
CA PRO A 252 -36.56 -9.22 9.81
C PRO A 252 -35.51 -8.33 10.50
N ALA A 253 -34.41 -8.94 10.94
CA ALA A 253 -33.40 -8.29 11.77
C ALA A 253 -32.83 -7.01 11.13
N GLU A 254 -32.51 -7.04 9.83
CA GLU A 254 -31.99 -5.87 9.11
C GLU A 254 -32.99 -4.70 9.08
N THR A 255 -34.28 -5.00 8.95
CA THR A 255 -35.34 -3.99 8.99
C THR A 255 -35.47 -3.37 10.38
N LEU A 256 -35.31 -4.17 11.44
CA LEU A 256 -35.28 -3.67 12.83
C LEU A 256 -34.07 -2.75 13.07
N VAL A 257 -32.89 -3.10 12.55
CA VAL A 257 -31.70 -2.24 12.64
C VAL A 257 -31.95 -0.88 11.96
N LYS A 258 -32.49 -0.88 10.74
CA LYS A 258 -32.85 0.36 10.03
C LYS A 258 -33.89 1.18 10.81
N ARG A 259 -34.94 0.54 11.37
CA ARG A 259 -35.96 1.20 12.20
C ARG A 259 -35.40 1.78 13.50
N LYS A 260 -34.42 1.10 14.10
CA LYS A 260 -33.74 1.56 15.32
C LYS A 260 -32.87 2.78 15.03
N ALA A 261 -32.26 2.89 13.85
CA ALA A 261 -31.50 4.07 13.45
C ALA A 261 -32.35 5.36 13.48
N TYR A 262 -33.63 5.28 13.11
CA TYR A 262 -34.55 6.43 13.21
C TYR A 262 -35.04 6.74 14.64
N ALA A 263 -34.65 6.00 15.67
CA ALA A 263 -35.19 6.17 17.02
C ALA A 263 -34.98 7.60 17.57
N ARG A 264 -33.78 8.17 17.33
CA ARG A 264 -33.43 9.54 17.72
C ARG A 264 -34.27 10.57 16.97
N ILE A 265 -34.32 10.47 15.65
CA ILE A 265 -35.14 11.33 14.80
C ILE A 265 -36.61 11.28 15.22
N ARG A 266 -37.17 10.10 15.47
CA ARG A 266 -38.57 9.96 15.91
C ARG A 266 -38.82 10.60 17.28
N ARG A 267 -37.83 10.62 18.18
CA ARG A 267 -37.95 11.31 19.48
C ARG A 267 -38.05 12.82 19.27
N LEU A 268 -37.12 13.38 18.50
CA LEU A 268 -37.11 14.79 18.11
C LEU A 268 -38.40 15.22 17.41
N LEU A 269 -38.89 14.43 16.45
CA LEU A 269 -40.14 14.74 15.75
C LEU A 269 -41.35 14.75 16.69
N ARG A 270 -41.39 13.86 17.70
CA ARG A 270 -42.44 13.89 18.74
C ARG A 270 -42.35 15.13 19.62
N GLU A 271 -41.14 15.50 20.05
CA GLU A 271 -40.91 16.70 20.86
C GLU A 271 -41.33 17.98 20.14
N LYS A 272 -41.12 18.03 18.81
CA LYS A 272 -41.53 19.15 17.96
C LYS A 272 -42.99 19.07 17.49
N GLY A 273 -43.74 18.04 17.87
CA GLY A 273 -45.13 17.86 17.46
C GLY A 273 -45.34 17.57 15.96
N ILE A 274 -44.29 17.19 15.23
CA ILE A 274 -44.35 16.93 13.79
C ILE A 274 -44.90 15.53 13.56
N ARG A 275 -45.92 15.41 12.70
CA ARG A 275 -46.48 14.10 12.34
C ARG A 275 -45.51 13.33 11.44
N PHE A 276 -45.32 12.05 11.75
CA PHE A 276 -44.53 11.15 10.93
C PHE A 276 -45.16 9.76 10.86
N GLN A 277 -44.78 9.00 9.85
CA GLN A 277 -45.15 7.62 9.63
C GLN A 277 -43.90 6.80 9.31
N THR A 278 -43.91 5.52 9.64
CA THR A 278 -42.82 4.59 9.33
C THR A 278 -43.31 3.53 8.34
N PRO A 279 -43.45 3.87 7.05
CA PRO A 279 -43.93 2.91 6.07
C PRO A 279 -42.99 1.69 5.94
N PRO A 280 -43.53 0.50 5.63
CA PRO A 280 -42.73 -0.67 5.33
C PRO A 280 -41.77 -0.42 4.15
N PRO A 281 -40.59 -1.08 4.13
CA PRO A 281 -40.05 -1.93 5.20
C PRO A 281 -39.48 -1.11 6.37
N ALA A 282 -38.69 -0.07 6.11
CA ALA A 282 -38.07 0.80 7.12
C ALA A 282 -37.81 2.21 6.57
N LYS A 283 -38.82 2.83 5.95
CA LYS A 283 -38.73 4.23 5.49
C LYS A 283 -39.29 5.16 6.58
N LEU A 284 -38.84 6.41 6.61
CA LEU A 284 -39.40 7.44 7.48
C LEU A 284 -40.09 8.50 6.63
N ARG A 285 -41.41 8.65 6.79
CA ARG A 285 -42.19 9.69 6.12
C ARG A 285 -42.55 10.78 7.12
N VAL A 286 -42.09 12.00 6.89
CA VAL A 286 -42.33 13.16 7.77
C VAL A 286 -43.24 14.14 7.03
N PHE A 287 -44.25 14.65 7.72
CA PHE A 287 -45.19 15.62 7.17
C PHE A 287 -44.79 17.02 7.63
N PHE A 288 -44.08 17.74 6.76
CA PHE A 288 -43.76 19.15 6.96
C PHE A 288 -44.84 20.04 6.33
N ASP A 289 -44.78 21.33 6.63
CA ASP A 289 -45.66 22.34 6.01
C ASP A 289 -45.48 22.42 4.49
N SER A 290 -44.26 22.13 4.00
CA SER A 290 -43.93 22.03 2.57
C SER A 290 -44.47 20.77 1.88
N GLY A 291 -45.06 19.84 2.63
CA GLY A 291 -45.54 18.55 2.15
C GLY A 291 -44.79 17.33 2.73
N PRO A 292 -45.24 16.11 2.40
CA PRO A 292 -44.68 14.87 2.94
C PRO A 292 -43.34 14.52 2.26
N VAL A 293 -42.29 14.35 3.05
CA VAL A 293 -40.97 13.89 2.60
C VAL A 293 -40.71 12.47 3.11
N THR A 294 -40.18 11.59 2.27
CA THR A 294 -39.86 10.20 2.64
C THR A 294 -38.35 9.97 2.56
N TYR A 295 -37.77 9.49 3.65
CA TYR A 295 -36.35 9.17 3.75
C TYR A 295 -36.15 7.65 3.76
N GLU A 296 -35.12 7.22 3.03
CA GLU A 296 -34.73 5.80 2.93
C GLU A 296 -33.64 5.41 3.93
N SER A 297 -32.85 6.40 4.39
CA SER A 297 -31.82 6.21 5.41
C SER A 297 -31.96 7.22 6.55
N ALA A 298 -31.49 6.83 7.75
CA ALA A 298 -31.42 7.73 8.89
C ALA A 298 -30.47 8.91 8.60
N ALA A 299 -29.31 8.66 7.99
CA ALA A 299 -28.36 9.72 7.63
C ALA A 299 -28.98 10.80 6.74
N ALA A 300 -29.70 10.41 5.68
CA ALA A 300 -30.39 11.37 4.81
C ALA A 300 -31.45 12.19 5.55
N ALA A 301 -32.18 11.56 6.48
CA ALA A 301 -33.15 12.25 7.32
C ALA A 301 -32.49 13.23 8.30
N GLU A 302 -31.36 12.85 8.92
CA GLU A 302 -30.61 13.72 9.84
C GLU A 302 -30.05 14.95 9.12
N GLU A 303 -29.49 14.76 7.92
CA GLU A 303 -28.95 15.85 7.11
C GLU A 303 -30.04 16.86 6.72
N ASP A 304 -31.20 16.39 6.27
CA ASP A 304 -32.30 17.27 5.88
C ASP A 304 -32.92 17.99 7.09
N LEU A 305 -33.07 17.29 8.23
CA LEU A 305 -33.55 17.91 9.47
C LEU A 305 -32.59 18.98 9.99
N LYS A 306 -31.28 18.74 9.88
CA LYS A 306 -30.26 19.73 10.24
C LYS A 306 -30.33 20.96 9.34
N LYS A 307 -30.51 20.78 8.02
CA LYS A 307 -30.71 21.89 7.07
C LYS A 307 -31.96 22.70 7.39
N ARG A 308 -33.01 22.05 7.90
CA ARG A 308 -34.27 22.69 8.32
C ARG A 308 -34.22 23.31 9.73
N GLY A 309 -33.04 23.33 10.38
CA GLY A 309 -32.85 23.96 11.69
C GLY A 309 -33.21 23.08 12.89
N PHE A 310 -33.45 21.78 12.69
CA PHE A 310 -33.64 20.84 13.78
C PHE A 310 -32.29 20.22 14.18
N SER A 311 -31.68 20.74 15.25
CA SER A 311 -30.44 20.19 15.81
C SER A 311 -30.72 18.92 16.61
N LEU A 312 -30.10 17.82 16.23
CA LEU A 312 -29.99 16.61 17.05
C LEU A 312 -28.81 16.82 18.01
N GLU A 313 -29.06 16.96 19.31
CA GLU A 313 -27.98 16.96 20.29
C GLU A 313 -27.20 15.65 20.22
N ARG A 314 -25.86 15.74 20.18
CA ARG A 314 -24.98 14.58 20.29
C ARG A 314 -25.00 14.08 21.73
N GLU A 315 -25.91 13.16 22.04
CA GLU A 315 -25.65 12.23 23.14
C GLU A 315 -24.43 11.38 22.74
N SER A 316 -23.33 11.54 23.49
CA SER A 316 -22.11 10.74 23.41
C SER A 316 -22.42 9.28 23.74
N THR A 317 -22.90 8.52 22.76
CA THR A 317 -23.07 7.09 22.94
C THR A 317 -21.69 6.43 22.80
N ALA A 318 -21.24 5.82 23.90
CA ALA A 318 -20.10 4.91 24.03
C ALA A 318 -20.18 3.63 23.16
N ALA A 319 -20.86 3.72 22.01
CA ALA A 319 -21.11 2.64 21.06
C ALA A 319 -20.31 2.81 19.75
N SER A 320 -19.35 3.75 19.67
CA SER A 320 -18.40 3.81 18.54
C SER A 320 -17.39 2.65 18.56
N GLY A 321 -17.24 1.94 19.69
CA GLY A 321 -16.17 0.97 19.92
C GLY A 321 -16.18 -0.31 19.07
N PHE A 322 -17.24 -0.59 18.30
CA PHE A 322 -17.30 -1.79 17.46
C PHE A 322 -16.97 -1.53 15.98
N MET A 323 -17.50 -0.46 15.37
CA MET A 323 -17.17 -0.10 13.98
C MET A 323 -15.84 0.63 13.84
N GLU A 324 -15.31 1.19 14.93
CA GLU A 324 -13.98 1.82 14.94
C GLU A 324 -12.83 0.79 15.02
N LYS A 325 -13.14 -0.48 15.31
CA LYS A 325 -12.16 -1.59 15.27
C LYS A 325 -11.87 -2.08 13.86
N THR A 326 -12.76 -1.92 12.89
CA THR A 326 -12.53 -2.37 11.50
C THR A 326 -11.78 -1.36 10.64
N ARG A 327 -11.75 -0.07 11.02
CA ARG A 327 -10.93 0.95 10.33
C ARG A 327 -9.43 0.92 10.69
N LYS A 328 -9.04 0.21 11.76
CA LYS A 328 -7.63 0.11 12.21
C LYS A 328 -6.84 -1.03 11.54
N ASN A 329 -7.40 -1.72 10.56
CA ASN A 329 -6.69 -2.72 9.76
C ASN A 329 -6.19 -2.16 8.42
N THR A 330 -5.79 -0.89 8.40
CA THR A 330 -5.00 -0.35 7.30
C THR A 330 -3.54 -0.76 7.52
N TRP A 331 -2.97 -1.44 6.53
CA TRP A 331 -1.56 -1.85 6.50
C TRP A 331 -0.65 -0.67 6.85
N GLN A 332 -0.16 -0.61 8.08
CA GLN A 332 0.92 0.30 8.45
C GLN A 332 2.25 -0.42 8.19
N ARG A 333 3.13 0.21 7.40
CA ARG A 333 4.53 -0.22 7.27
C ARG A 333 5.14 -0.25 8.68
N ALA A 334 5.49 -1.44 9.15
CA ALA A 334 6.12 -1.62 10.45
C ALA A 334 7.46 -0.87 10.48
N ALA A 335 7.54 0.20 11.27
CA ALA A 335 8.81 0.76 11.66
C ALA A 335 9.53 -0.28 12.53
N LYS A 336 10.73 -0.70 12.10
CA LYS A 336 11.55 -1.70 12.79
C LYS A 336 11.87 -1.22 14.20
N THR A 337 11.37 -1.89 15.22
CA THR A 337 11.75 -1.63 16.62
C THR A 337 13.02 -2.41 16.96
N ALA A 338 13.80 -1.92 17.94
CA ALA A 338 15.10 -2.48 18.32
C ALA A 338 15.05 -3.97 18.73
N SER A 339 13.90 -4.45 19.21
CA SER A 339 13.65 -5.87 19.51
C SER A 339 13.69 -6.75 18.25
N THR A 340 13.24 -6.25 17.10
CA THR A 340 13.30 -6.99 15.83
C THR A 340 14.73 -7.08 15.31
N MET A 341 15.58 -6.07 15.57
CA MET A 341 17.00 -6.09 15.17
C MET A 341 17.80 -7.17 15.91
N ALA A 342 17.55 -7.39 17.21
CA ALA A 342 18.19 -8.46 17.97
C ALA A 342 17.80 -9.87 17.46
N SER A 343 16.53 -10.05 17.07
CA SER A 343 16.05 -11.30 16.45
C SER A 343 16.63 -11.53 15.05
N THR A 344 16.83 -10.46 14.26
CA THR A 344 17.46 -10.59 12.93
C THR A 344 18.96 -10.85 13.02
N GLN A 345 19.66 -10.30 14.02
CA GLN A 345 21.06 -10.64 14.31
C GLN A 345 21.21 -12.13 14.68
N SER A 346 20.38 -12.64 15.59
CA SER A 346 20.36 -14.06 15.96
C SER A 346 20.06 -14.98 14.76
N HIS A 347 19.14 -14.59 13.87
CA HIS A 347 18.82 -15.36 12.68
C HIS A 347 19.96 -15.32 11.63
N GLN A 348 20.62 -14.18 11.47
CA GLN A 348 21.77 -14.04 10.57
C GLN A 348 23.01 -14.80 11.08
N GLU A 349 23.24 -14.83 12.40
CA GLU A 349 24.30 -15.63 13.02
C GLU A 349 24.05 -17.12 12.81
N ARG A 350 22.81 -17.57 12.97
CA ARG A 350 22.42 -18.97 12.75
C ARG A 350 22.53 -19.40 11.28
N ILE A 351 22.32 -18.48 10.33
CA ILE A 351 22.57 -18.71 8.90
C ILE A 351 24.09 -18.78 8.62
N LYS A 352 24.89 -17.88 9.20
CA LYS A 352 26.35 -17.88 9.03
C LYS A 352 26.99 -19.15 9.60
N GLU A 353 26.49 -19.63 10.74
CA GLU A 353 26.95 -20.87 11.37
C GLU A 353 26.59 -22.11 10.54
N ARG A 354 25.37 -22.14 9.96
CA ARG A 354 25.01 -23.18 9.00
C ARG A 354 25.84 -23.13 7.72
N LEU A 355 26.15 -21.95 7.18
CA LEU A 355 27.00 -21.83 5.99
C LEU A 355 28.43 -22.29 6.26
N ARG A 356 28.98 -22.08 7.47
CA ARG A 356 30.28 -22.62 7.87
C ARG A 356 30.29 -24.15 7.98
N SER A 357 29.16 -24.78 8.34
CA SER A 357 29.04 -26.24 8.39
C SER A 357 29.04 -26.93 7.00
N PHE A 358 28.90 -26.15 5.92
CA PHE A 358 28.98 -26.65 4.54
C PHE A 358 30.36 -26.45 3.89
N GLN A 359 31.30 -25.77 4.55
CA GLN A 359 32.70 -25.77 4.13
C GLN A 359 33.38 -27.01 4.73
N ARG A 360 33.61 -28.02 3.87
CA ARG A 360 34.50 -29.14 4.21
C ARG A 360 35.95 -28.65 4.35
N PRO A 361 36.77 -29.30 5.19
CA PRO A 361 38.09 -28.82 5.60
C PRO A 361 39.06 -28.61 4.44
#